data_AF-A0A150QXA3-F1
#
_entry.id   AF-A0A150QXA3-F1
#
_cell.length_a   1.000
_cell.length_b   1.000
_cell.length_c   1.000
_cell.angle_alpha   90.00
_cell.angle_beta   90.00
_cell.angle_gamma   90.00
#
_symmetry.space_group_name_H-M   'P 1'
#
loop_
_entity.id
_entity.type
_entity.pdbx_description
1 polymer ?
#
loop_
_entity_poly.entity_id
_entity_poly.type
_entity_poly.pdbx_seq_one_letter_code
_entity_poly.pdbx_strand_id
1 'polypeptide(L)'
;MISAAALVSSALPGCGDAGADGGEGGASLQAYTDAVVEAIDGASRPVVLVGHSMGGTVVSQAAEARPDKVKTLVYLTAFLMKDGQSLNEEWADDDGAEIKAYAVPSSDGTSLSFKEGWAENAFCQDCSPDDIARLESHLREEPAKPFGEPIHVTEERWGRVPRVYIEALKDLAISPAEQKQQHTASPCEKVLSIDAGHAPFLTKPNELAEALRSL
;
A
#
# COMPACT_ATOMS: atom_id res chain seq x y z
N MET A 1 -10.84 -21.42 19.62
CA MET A 1 -10.75 -21.83 18.20
C MET A 1 -10.16 -20.66 17.44
N ILE A 2 -8.88 -20.75 17.06
CA ILE A 2 -8.19 -19.71 16.31
C ILE A 2 -8.70 -19.85 14.87
N SER A 3 -9.49 -18.89 14.40
CA SER A 3 -9.86 -18.83 12.98
C SER A 3 -8.58 -18.62 12.18
N ALA A 4 -8.25 -19.58 11.33
CA ALA A 4 -7.12 -19.45 10.41
C ALA A 4 -7.32 -18.18 9.56
N ALA A 5 -6.40 -17.22 9.68
CA ALA A 5 -6.29 -16.13 8.73
C ALA A 5 -5.63 -16.70 7.47
N ALA A 6 -6.33 -16.69 6.34
CA ALA A 6 -5.73 -16.98 5.05
C ALA A 6 -5.07 -15.68 4.56
N LEU A 7 -3.74 -15.68 4.43
CA LEU A 7 -3.00 -14.59 3.80
C LEU A 7 -2.94 -14.88 2.31
N VAL A 8 -3.62 -14.06 1.50
CA VAL A 8 -3.50 -14.06 0.05
C VAL A 8 -2.73 -12.80 -0.31
N SER A 9 -1.52 -12.96 -0.85
CA SER A 9 -0.80 -11.87 -1.50
C SER A 9 -1.13 -11.95 -2.99
N SER A 10 -1.84 -10.94 -3.51
CA SER A 10 -2.11 -10.82 -4.93
C SER A 10 -0.92 -10.16 -5.61
N ALA A 11 -0.32 -10.83 -6.59
CA ALA A 11 0.57 -10.14 -7.52
C ALA A 11 -0.25 -9.13 -8.30
N LEU A 12 0.07 -7.84 -8.16
CA LEU A 12 -0.54 -6.81 -8.98
C LEU A 12 0.05 -6.88 -10.39
N PRO A 13 -0.75 -6.68 -11.45
CA PRO A 13 -0.23 -6.58 -12.82
C PRO A 13 0.94 -5.59 -12.89
N GLY A 14 2.04 -5.90 -13.57
CA GLY A 14 3.19 -4.98 -13.62
C GLY A 14 4.13 -5.04 -12.41
N CYS A 15 3.76 -5.70 -11.32
CA CYS A 15 4.58 -5.81 -10.10
C CYS A 15 5.16 -7.22 -9.92
N GLY A 16 6.41 -7.30 -9.44
CA GLY A 16 7.04 -8.57 -9.08
C GLY A 16 7.11 -9.59 -10.23
N ASP A 17 6.68 -10.83 -9.96
CA ASP A 17 6.71 -11.94 -10.93
C ASP A 17 5.66 -11.83 -12.05
N ALA A 18 4.73 -10.87 -11.97
CA ALA A 18 3.68 -10.66 -12.98
C ALA A 18 4.22 -10.06 -14.30
N GLY A 19 5.47 -9.59 -14.32
CA GLY A 19 6.09 -9.00 -15.52
C GLY A 19 5.62 -7.56 -15.80
N ALA A 20 6.47 -6.77 -16.48
CA ALA A 20 6.28 -5.34 -16.71
C ALA A 20 5.16 -4.99 -17.71
N ASP A 21 4.64 -5.98 -18.44
CA ASP A 21 3.63 -5.84 -19.47
C ASP A 21 2.20 -5.76 -18.91
N GLY A 22 1.97 -6.19 -17.65
CA GLY A 22 0.68 -6.01 -16.96
C GLY A 22 -0.52 -6.69 -17.63
N GLY A 23 -0.29 -7.60 -18.60
CA GLY A 23 -1.33 -8.29 -19.37
C GLY A 23 -2.02 -7.43 -20.44
N GLU A 24 -3.08 -7.97 -21.07
CA GLU A 24 -3.91 -7.24 -22.02
C GLU A 24 -4.59 -6.04 -21.34
N GLY A 25 -4.08 -4.82 -21.58
CA GLY A 25 -4.59 -3.57 -21.00
C GLY A 25 -3.55 -2.72 -20.26
N GLY A 26 -2.40 -3.33 -19.90
CA GLY A 26 -1.33 -2.67 -19.17
C GLY A 26 -1.67 -2.37 -17.70
N ALA A 27 -0.65 -2.02 -16.91
CA ALA A 27 -0.83 -1.64 -15.53
C ALA A 27 -1.65 -0.33 -15.40
N SER A 28 -2.74 -0.39 -14.65
CA SER A 28 -3.60 0.73 -14.29
C SER A 28 -4.16 0.51 -12.89
N LEU A 29 -4.60 1.59 -12.25
CA LEU A 29 -5.22 1.49 -10.93
C LEU A 29 -6.49 0.62 -10.98
N GLN A 30 -7.24 0.66 -12.09
CA GLN A 30 -8.39 -0.24 -12.30
C GLN A 30 -7.95 -1.70 -12.41
N ALA A 31 -6.90 -2.01 -13.17
CA ALA A 31 -6.38 -3.38 -13.27
C ALA A 31 -5.91 -3.93 -11.91
N TYR A 32 -5.29 -3.07 -11.08
CA TYR A 32 -4.89 -3.45 -9.72
C TYR A 32 -6.11 -3.73 -8.84
N THR A 33 -7.12 -2.87 -8.97
CA THR A 33 -8.40 -3.02 -8.26
C THR A 33 -9.10 -4.32 -8.66
N ASP A 34 -9.17 -4.63 -9.95
CA ASP A 34 -9.84 -5.82 -10.46
C ASP A 34 -9.17 -7.10 -9.97
N ALA A 35 -7.83 -7.13 -9.91
CA ALA A 35 -7.08 -8.26 -9.36
C ALA A 35 -7.41 -8.52 -7.88
N VAL A 36 -7.54 -7.46 -7.07
CA VAL A 36 -7.96 -7.59 -5.66
C VAL A 36 -9.43 -7.98 -5.54
N VAL A 37 -10.30 -7.42 -6.40
CA VAL A 37 -11.73 -7.77 -6.45
C VAL A 37 -11.94 -9.24 -6.78
N GLU A 38 -11.22 -9.76 -7.78
CA GLU A 38 -11.26 -11.18 -8.14
C GLU A 38 -10.87 -12.07 -6.95
N ALA A 39 -9.79 -11.70 -6.25
CA ALA A 39 -9.32 -12.44 -5.09
C ALA A 39 -10.36 -12.48 -3.95
N ILE A 40 -11.04 -11.36 -3.65
CA ILE A 40 -12.04 -11.32 -2.57
C ILE A 40 -13.42 -11.84 -2.98
N ASP A 41 -13.76 -11.83 -4.27
CA ASP A 41 -14.99 -12.41 -4.77
C ASP A 41 -15.00 -13.93 -4.57
N GLY A 42 -13.83 -14.57 -4.69
CA GLY A 42 -13.62 -15.99 -4.36
C GLY A 42 -13.72 -16.34 -2.86
N ALA A 43 -13.67 -15.35 -1.97
CA ALA A 43 -13.77 -15.60 -0.53
C ALA A 43 -15.23 -15.90 -0.11
N SER A 44 -15.40 -16.95 0.70
CA SER A 44 -16.71 -17.39 1.22
C SER A 44 -17.27 -16.48 2.33
N ARG A 45 -16.44 -15.61 2.89
CA ARG A 45 -16.77 -14.71 3.99
C ARG A 45 -16.01 -13.38 3.82
N PRO A 46 -16.53 -12.27 4.36
CA PRO A 46 -15.84 -10.98 4.28
C PRO A 46 -14.41 -11.08 4.85
N VAL A 47 -13.45 -10.43 4.18
CA VAL A 47 -12.03 -10.52 4.49
C VAL A 47 -11.50 -9.26 5.15
N VAL A 48 -10.36 -9.38 5.84
CA VAL A 48 -9.56 -8.21 6.21
C VAL A 48 -8.63 -7.91 5.04
N LEU A 49 -8.74 -6.72 4.44
CA LEU A 49 -7.88 -6.27 3.36
C LEU A 49 -6.79 -5.37 3.92
N VAL A 50 -5.53 -5.74 3.70
CA VAL A 50 -4.37 -4.96 4.14
C VAL A 50 -3.71 -4.35 2.90
N GLY A 51 -3.73 -3.03 2.81
CA GLY A 51 -3.01 -2.26 1.79
C GLY A 51 -1.75 -1.66 2.40
N HIS A 52 -0.59 -1.99 1.84
CA HIS A 52 0.70 -1.38 2.19
C HIS A 52 1.08 -0.32 1.16
N SER A 53 1.58 0.85 1.59
CA SER A 53 2.00 1.91 0.67
C SER A 53 0.91 2.29 -0.35
N MET A 54 1.21 2.32 -1.66
CA MET A 54 0.23 2.46 -2.75
C MET A 54 -0.91 1.42 -2.67
N GLY A 55 -0.68 0.26 -2.08
CA GLY A 55 -1.70 -0.74 -1.85
C GLY A 55 -2.91 -0.21 -1.07
N GLY A 56 -2.75 0.85 -0.26
CA GLY A 56 -3.86 1.58 0.38
C GLY A 56 -4.89 2.12 -0.63
N THR A 57 -4.41 2.72 -1.72
CA THR A 57 -5.19 3.18 -2.87
C THR A 57 -6.00 2.04 -3.48
N VAL A 58 -5.35 0.89 -3.70
CA VAL A 58 -5.95 -0.28 -4.36
C VAL A 58 -7.03 -0.92 -3.48
N VAL A 59 -6.75 -1.14 -2.19
CA VAL A 59 -7.74 -1.73 -1.28
C VAL A 59 -8.93 -0.79 -1.04
N SER A 60 -8.73 0.53 -1.15
CA SER A 60 -9.81 1.52 -1.08
C SER A 60 -10.79 1.35 -2.24
N GLN A 61 -10.29 1.28 -3.48
CA GLN A 61 -11.15 1.04 -4.64
C GLN A 61 -11.77 -0.36 -4.64
N ALA A 62 -11.06 -1.37 -4.14
CA ALA A 62 -11.63 -2.71 -4.01
C ALA A 62 -12.80 -2.72 -3.00
N ALA A 63 -12.67 -2.00 -1.88
CA ALA A 63 -13.76 -1.83 -0.92
C ALA A 63 -14.89 -0.96 -1.48
N GLU A 64 -14.60 0.03 -2.32
CA GLU A 64 -15.64 0.74 -3.08
C GLU A 64 -16.41 -0.23 -3.99
N ALA A 65 -15.70 -1.11 -4.71
CA ALA A 65 -16.31 -2.08 -5.62
C ALA A 65 -17.09 -3.21 -4.90
N ARG A 66 -16.61 -3.65 -3.73
CA ARG A 66 -17.14 -4.80 -2.98
C ARG A 66 -17.21 -4.53 -1.46
N PRO A 67 -17.96 -3.52 -0.99
CA PRO A 67 -17.96 -3.14 0.42
C PRO A 67 -18.44 -4.27 1.34
N ASP A 68 -19.38 -5.10 0.89
CA ASP A 68 -19.90 -6.23 1.68
C ASP A 68 -18.95 -7.44 1.74
N LYS A 69 -17.88 -7.46 0.94
CA LYS A 69 -16.82 -8.48 0.97
C LYS A 69 -15.65 -8.09 1.87
N VAL A 70 -15.64 -6.89 2.43
CA VAL A 70 -14.55 -6.39 3.27
C VAL A 70 -15.06 -6.22 4.69
N LYS A 71 -14.53 -7.04 5.60
CA LYS A 71 -14.78 -6.92 7.05
C LYS A 71 -14.12 -5.65 7.59
N THR A 72 -12.87 -5.42 7.20
CA THR A 72 -12.03 -4.32 7.71
C THR A 72 -10.96 -3.96 6.68
N LEU A 73 -10.75 -2.67 6.46
CA LEU A 73 -9.60 -2.13 5.74
C LEU A 73 -8.46 -1.86 6.73
N VAL A 74 -7.26 -2.28 6.39
CA VAL A 74 -6.03 -2.00 7.14
C VAL A 74 -5.08 -1.26 6.21
N TYR A 75 -4.76 -0.02 6.58
CA TYR A 75 -3.77 0.80 5.91
C TYR A 75 -2.46 0.64 6.66
N LEU A 76 -1.52 -0.12 6.12
CA LEU A 76 -0.21 -0.35 6.71
C LEU A 76 0.78 0.61 6.06
N THR A 77 1.18 1.67 6.74
CA THR A 77 2.13 2.68 6.21
C THR A 77 1.76 3.06 4.77
N ALA A 78 0.51 3.50 4.57
CA ALA A 78 -0.16 3.47 3.27
C ALA A 78 -0.90 4.76 2.95
N PHE A 79 -1.14 4.99 1.66
CA PHE A 79 -1.99 6.06 1.18
C PHE A 79 -3.48 5.77 1.50
N LEU A 80 -4.07 6.62 2.33
CA LEU A 80 -5.48 6.70 2.73
C LEU A 80 -6.08 8.00 2.18
N MET A 81 -6.26 8.02 0.87
CA MET A 81 -6.73 9.19 0.13
C MET A 81 -8.26 9.32 0.17
N LYS A 82 -8.75 10.53 -0.08
CA LYS A 82 -10.16 10.88 -0.33
C LYS A 82 -10.48 10.81 -1.81
N ASP A 83 -11.78 10.79 -2.10
CA ASP A 83 -12.30 10.83 -3.46
C ASP A 83 -11.68 11.95 -4.30
N GLY A 84 -11.26 11.60 -5.51
CA GLY A 84 -10.66 12.52 -6.48
C GLY A 84 -9.17 12.82 -6.30
N GLN A 85 -8.54 12.39 -5.20
CA GLN A 85 -7.09 12.54 -5.00
C GLN A 85 -6.30 11.47 -5.77
N SER A 86 -5.09 11.80 -6.21
CA SER A 86 -4.13 10.87 -6.81
C SER A 86 -2.87 10.71 -5.94
N LEU A 87 -2.22 9.54 -6.04
CA LEU A 87 -1.04 9.24 -5.23
C LEU A 87 0.12 10.20 -5.54
N ASN A 88 0.30 10.56 -6.81
CA ASN A 88 1.34 11.49 -7.22
C ASN A 88 1.18 12.88 -6.60
N GLU A 89 -0.05 13.36 -6.42
CA GLU A 89 -0.32 14.65 -5.78
C GLU A 89 0.05 14.59 -4.29
N GLU A 90 -0.46 13.59 -3.56
CA GLU A 90 -0.15 13.44 -2.13
C GLU A 90 1.35 13.20 -1.90
N TRP A 91 1.99 12.39 -2.74
CA TRP A 91 3.43 12.11 -2.62
C TRP A 91 4.28 13.32 -2.97
N ALA A 92 3.85 14.14 -3.94
CA ALA A 92 4.50 15.41 -4.23
C ALA A 92 4.45 16.35 -3.03
N ASP A 93 3.30 16.42 -2.35
CA ASP A 93 3.04 17.30 -1.20
C ASP A 93 3.72 16.82 0.12
N ASP A 94 4.09 15.54 0.22
CA ASP A 94 4.84 15.03 1.38
C ASP A 94 6.32 15.45 1.37
N ASP A 95 6.63 16.66 1.85
CA ASP A 95 8.00 17.17 1.97
C ASP A 95 8.95 16.27 2.79
N GLY A 96 8.41 15.38 3.63
CA GLY A 96 9.17 14.44 4.45
C GLY A 96 9.51 13.11 3.78
N ALA A 97 8.99 12.82 2.58
CA ALA A 97 9.28 11.59 1.85
C ALA A 97 10.69 11.62 1.24
N GLU A 98 11.69 11.16 1.99
CA GLU A 98 13.09 11.10 1.56
C GLU A 98 13.30 10.17 0.35
N ILE A 99 12.43 9.16 0.17
CA ILE A 99 12.49 8.23 -0.96
C ILE A 99 12.38 8.95 -2.33
N LYS A 100 11.79 10.15 -2.37
CA LYS A 100 11.73 10.99 -3.58
C LYS A 100 13.11 11.30 -4.16
N ALA A 101 14.14 11.42 -3.33
CA ALA A 101 15.51 11.70 -3.80
C ALA A 101 16.11 10.54 -4.64
N TYR A 102 15.60 9.32 -4.42
CA TYR A 102 16.04 8.11 -5.08
C TYR A 102 15.22 7.78 -6.32
N ALA A 103 14.04 8.37 -6.48
CA ALA A 103 13.15 8.13 -7.59
C ALA A 103 13.77 8.57 -8.95
N VAL A 104 13.63 7.72 -9.96
CA VAL A 104 14.12 7.93 -11.33
C VAL A 104 13.00 7.58 -12.31
N PRO A 105 12.28 8.59 -12.82
CA PRO A 105 11.31 8.39 -13.90
C PRO A 105 11.99 7.91 -15.17
N SER A 106 11.33 7.05 -15.94
CA SER A 106 11.78 6.65 -17.27
C SER A 106 11.75 7.85 -18.24
N SER A 107 12.52 7.78 -19.32
CA SER A 107 12.61 8.88 -20.29
C SER A 107 11.30 9.19 -21.02
N ASP A 108 10.42 8.19 -21.15
CA ASP A 108 9.07 8.30 -21.70
C ASP A 108 7.99 8.53 -20.63
N GLY A 109 8.36 8.56 -19.35
CA GLY A 109 7.48 8.83 -18.21
C GLY A 109 6.49 7.70 -17.89
N THR A 110 6.68 6.50 -18.44
CA THR A 110 5.76 5.37 -18.23
C THR A 110 6.08 4.53 -17.01
N SER A 111 7.31 4.61 -16.48
CA SER A 111 7.72 3.86 -15.30
C SER A 111 8.59 4.67 -14.33
N LEU A 112 8.71 4.17 -13.11
CA LEU A 112 9.52 4.70 -12.03
C LEU A 112 10.48 3.61 -11.53
N SER A 113 11.75 3.97 -11.37
CA SER A 113 12.77 3.13 -10.74
C SER A 113 13.41 3.87 -9.57
N PHE A 114 14.28 3.20 -8.83
CA PHE A 114 15.00 3.81 -7.71
C PHE A 114 16.52 3.61 -7.84
N LYS A 115 17.30 4.64 -7.49
CA LYS A 115 18.76 4.61 -7.46
C LYS A 115 19.25 3.67 -6.35
N GLU A 116 20.49 3.19 -6.49
CA GLU A 116 21.19 2.44 -5.44
C GLU A 116 21.07 3.11 -4.06
N GLY A 117 20.90 2.29 -3.01
CA GLY A 117 20.77 2.75 -1.64
C GLY A 117 19.37 3.22 -1.25
N TRP A 118 18.38 3.20 -2.16
CA TRP A 118 16.99 3.56 -1.84
C TRP A 118 16.43 2.72 -0.68
N ALA A 119 16.72 1.42 -0.69
CA ALA A 119 16.19 0.49 0.30
C ALA A 119 16.78 0.78 1.69
N GLU A 120 18.11 0.93 1.78
CA GLU A 120 18.82 1.18 3.03
C GLU A 120 18.57 2.59 3.59
N ASN A 121 18.42 3.60 2.74
CA ASN A 121 18.43 4.99 3.20
C ASN A 121 17.04 5.63 3.23
N ALA A 122 16.03 5.06 2.58
CA ALA A 122 14.73 5.72 2.44
C ALA A 122 13.49 4.82 2.44
N PHE A 123 13.64 3.49 2.64
CA PHE A 123 12.51 2.56 2.67
C PHE A 123 12.55 1.65 3.90
N CYS A 124 13.63 0.90 4.09
CA CYS A 124 13.80 -0.02 5.21
C CYS A 124 15.16 0.19 5.88
N GLN A 125 15.42 1.39 6.37
CA GLN A 125 16.68 1.73 7.05
C GLN A 125 16.94 0.95 8.35
N ASP A 126 15.94 0.26 8.85
CA ASP A 126 16.00 -0.65 10.00
C ASP A 126 16.06 -2.14 9.61
N CYS A 127 16.16 -2.46 8.31
CA CYS A 127 16.33 -3.83 7.81
C CYS A 127 17.74 -4.38 8.07
N SER A 128 17.83 -5.71 8.08
CA SER A 128 19.12 -6.40 7.99
C SER A 128 19.73 -6.23 6.58
N PRO A 129 21.06 -6.34 6.41
CA PRO A 129 21.68 -6.31 5.08
C PRO A 129 21.11 -7.37 4.12
N ASP A 130 20.71 -8.54 4.65
CA ASP A 130 20.10 -9.61 3.84
C ASP A 130 18.71 -9.20 3.33
N ASP A 131 17.91 -8.53 4.16
CA ASP A 131 16.59 -8.02 3.76
C ASP A 131 16.72 -6.86 2.76
N ILE A 132 17.72 -5.98 2.93
CA ILE A 132 18.04 -4.93 1.95
C ILE A 132 18.40 -5.56 0.59
N ALA A 133 19.34 -6.51 0.56
CA ALA A 133 19.73 -7.20 -0.67
C ALA A 133 18.55 -7.94 -1.31
N ARG A 134 17.64 -8.49 -0.49
CA ARG A 134 16.41 -9.12 -0.97
C ARG A 134 15.45 -8.09 -1.60
N LEU A 135 15.22 -6.95 -0.96
CA LEU A 135 14.38 -5.88 -1.52
C LEU A 135 14.94 -5.39 -2.86
N GLU A 136 16.24 -5.09 -2.92
CA GLU A 136 16.90 -4.60 -4.12
C GLU A 136 16.88 -5.63 -5.27
N SER A 137 17.04 -6.92 -4.98
CA SER A 137 17.00 -7.98 -5.99
C SER A 137 15.61 -8.26 -6.56
N HIS A 138 14.55 -7.86 -5.86
CA HIS A 138 13.16 -8.06 -6.30
C HIS A 138 12.52 -6.77 -6.86
N LEU A 139 13.18 -5.61 -6.72
CA LEU A 139 12.68 -4.37 -7.28
C LEU A 139 12.52 -4.49 -8.79
N ARG A 140 11.37 -4.08 -9.28
CA ARG A 140 11.07 -3.91 -10.71
C ARG A 140 10.74 -2.44 -10.95
N GLU A 141 10.77 -2.04 -12.22
CA GLU A 141 10.24 -0.73 -12.59
C GLU A 141 8.74 -0.69 -12.28
N GLU A 142 8.33 0.30 -11.52
CA GLU A 142 6.93 0.51 -11.14
C GLU A 142 6.21 1.24 -12.28
N PRO A 143 5.08 0.73 -12.79
CA PRO A 143 4.28 1.46 -13.75
C PRO A 143 3.82 2.81 -13.16
N ALA A 144 4.06 3.91 -13.88
CA ALA A 144 3.76 5.26 -13.38
C ALA A 144 2.27 5.62 -13.48
N LYS A 145 1.55 5.01 -14.43
CA LYS A 145 0.14 5.33 -14.72
C LYS A 145 -0.78 5.24 -13.49
N PRO A 146 -0.80 4.13 -12.71
CA PRO A 146 -1.63 4.01 -11.51
C PRO A 146 -1.43 5.13 -10.48
N PHE A 147 -0.24 5.74 -10.41
CA PHE A 147 0.07 6.77 -9.42
C PHE A 147 -0.62 8.10 -9.74
N GLY A 148 -0.87 8.38 -11.02
CA GLY A 148 -1.53 9.60 -11.48
C GLY A 148 -3.04 9.46 -11.69
N GLU A 149 -3.60 8.26 -11.54
CA GLU A 149 -5.05 8.04 -11.67
C GLU A 149 -5.75 8.42 -10.35
N PRO A 150 -6.78 9.28 -10.39
CA PRO A 150 -7.51 9.65 -9.18
C PRO A 150 -8.28 8.44 -8.64
N ILE A 151 -8.39 8.35 -7.31
CA ILE A 151 -9.25 7.35 -6.70
C ILE A 151 -10.71 7.77 -6.74
N HIS A 152 -11.60 6.78 -6.84
CA HIS A 152 -13.04 7.00 -6.74
C HIS A 152 -13.61 6.22 -5.56
N VAL A 153 -14.05 6.93 -4.52
CA VAL A 153 -14.59 6.34 -3.29
C VAL A 153 -15.78 7.15 -2.77
N THR A 154 -16.74 6.49 -2.13
CA THR A 154 -17.96 7.13 -1.61
C THR A 154 -18.19 6.84 -0.15
N GLU A 155 -18.91 7.71 0.56
CA GLU A 155 -19.28 7.51 1.96
C GLU A 155 -20.19 6.27 2.13
N GLU A 156 -21.07 6.03 1.17
CA GLU A 156 -22.05 4.94 1.20
C GLU A 156 -21.43 3.55 0.97
N ARG A 157 -20.23 3.48 0.39
CA ARG A 157 -19.59 2.22 0.01
C ARG A 157 -18.27 2.04 0.73
N TRP A 158 -17.19 2.68 0.29
CA TRP A 158 -15.90 2.65 0.98
C TRP A 158 -15.96 3.29 2.38
N GLY A 159 -16.70 4.39 2.53
CA GLY A 159 -16.88 5.15 3.77
C GLY A 159 -17.39 4.33 4.94
N ARG A 160 -18.37 3.46 4.67
CA ARG A 160 -18.99 2.60 5.70
C ARG A 160 -18.16 1.39 6.12
N VAL A 161 -17.06 1.07 5.43
CA VAL A 161 -16.23 -0.10 5.79
C VAL A 161 -15.34 0.28 6.99
N PRO A 162 -15.37 -0.50 8.09
CA PRO A 162 -14.47 -0.31 9.23
C PRO A 162 -13.01 -0.24 8.77
N ARG A 163 -12.25 0.71 9.31
CA ARG A 163 -10.85 0.90 8.90
C ARG A 163 -9.92 1.13 10.08
N VAL A 164 -8.71 0.60 9.94
CA VAL A 164 -7.60 0.75 10.87
C VAL A 164 -6.38 1.23 10.12
N TYR A 165 -5.63 2.13 10.75
CA TYR A 165 -4.33 2.56 10.27
C TYR A 165 -3.24 1.94 11.15
N ILE A 166 -2.19 1.40 10.54
CA ILE A 166 -0.97 0.95 11.21
C ILE A 166 0.16 1.84 10.68
N GLU A 167 0.57 2.82 11.47
CA GLU A 167 1.62 3.77 11.12
C GLU A 167 3.01 3.25 11.51
N ALA A 168 4.02 3.68 10.76
CA ALA A 168 5.41 3.43 11.08
C ALA A 168 6.11 4.72 11.48
N LEU A 169 6.65 4.75 12.69
CA LEU A 169 7.14 5.98 13.32
C LEU A 169 8.44 6.53 12.72
N LYS A 170 9.16 5.73 11.93
CA LYS A 170 10.42 6.09 11.29
C LYS A 170 10.33 5.98 9.76
N ASP A 171 9.14 5.97 9.20
CA ASP A 171 8.97 5.84 7.76
C ASP A 171 9.60 7.01 6.99
N LEU A 172 10.37 6.70 5.96
CA LEU A 172 11.06 7.67 5.09
C LEU A 172 10.50 7.67 3.65
N ALA A 173 9.53 6.79 3.37
CA ALA A 173 8.86 6.71 2.07
C ALA A 173 7.51 7.43 2.08
N ILE A 174 6.76 7.30 3.18
CA ILE A 174 5.57 8.12 3.49
C ILE A 174 5.80 8.68 4.90
N SER A 175 6.05 9.97 5.03
CA SER A 175 6.50 10.54 6.29
C SER A 175 5.46 10.33 7.41
N PRO A 176 5.87 10.25 8.69
CA PRO A 176 4.93 10.16 9.80
C PRO A 176 3.95 11.33 9.86
N ALA A 177 4.36 12.51 9.36
CA ALA A 177 3.47 13.66 9.24
C ALA A 177 2.37 13.42 8.22
N GLU A 178 2.70 12.84 7.07
CA GLU A 178 1.74 12.50 6.02
C GLU A 178 0.80 11.37 6.43
N GLN A 179 1.32 10.29 7.02
CA GLN A 179 0.48 9.21 7.59
C GLN A 179 -0.55 9.77 8.57
N LYS A 180 -0.10 10.68 9.45
CA LYS A 180 -0.95 11.37 10.41
C LYS A 180 -1.98 12.28 9.76
N GLN A 181 -1.58 13.04 8.75
CA GLN A 181 -2.45 13.91 7.98
C GLN A 181 -3.60 13.09 7.38
N GLN A 182 -3.30 11.96 6.75
CA GLN A 182 -4.29 11.16 6.03
C GLN A 182 -5.27 10.46 6.97
N HIS A 183 -4.78 9.79 8.02
CA HIS A 183 -5.69 9.14 8.98
C HIS A 183 -6.45 10.13 9.88
N THR A 184 -6.05 11.40 9.93
CA THR A 184 -6.82 12.48 10.58
C THR A 184 -7.89 13.02 9.63
N ALA A 185 -7.55 13.19 8.35
CA ALA A 185 -8.44 13.67 7.31
C ALA A 185 -9.54 12.66 6.96
N SER A 186 -9.24 11.37 7.12
CA SER A 186 -10.13 10.22 6.94
C SER A 186 -10.08 9.34 8.20
N PRO A 187 -10.86 9.68 9.25
CA PRO A 187 -10.74 9.03 10.56
C PRO A 187 -10.86 7.50 10.52
N CYS A 188 -9.98 6.84 11.25
CA CYS A 188 -9.97 5.38 11.44
C CYS A 188 -10.54 5.00 12.81
N GLU A 189 -11.13 3.80 12.93
CA GLU A 189 -11.61 3.28 14.22
C GLU A 189 -10.45 3.08 15.21
N LYS A 190 -9.27 2.76 14.67
CA LYS A 190 -8.05 2.56 15.42
C LYS A 190 -6.85 3.02 14.60
N VAL A 191 -5.90 3.64 15.29
CA VAL A 191 -4.56 3.91 14.78
C VAL A 191 -3.59 3.18 15.69
N LEU A 192 -2.74 2.34 15.12
CA LEU A 192 -1.70 1.58 15.81
C LEU A 192 -0.34 2.05 15.29
N SER A 193 0.65 2.17 16.17
CA SER A 193 1.98 2.64 15.79
C SER A 193 2.99 1.52 15.97
N ILE A 194 3.89 1.36 15.01
CA ILE A 194 5.03 0.44 15.06
C ILE A 194 6.33 1.26 14.96
N ASP A 195 7.30 0.98 15.82
CA ASP A 195 8.62 1.62 15.78
C ASP A 195 9.52 1.02 14.68
N ALA A 196 9.16 1.26 13.41
CA ALA A 196 9.80 0.73 12.21
C ALA A 196 9.95 1.79 11.10
N GLY A 197 10.75 1.47 10.07
CA GLY A 197 10.70 2.12 8.76
C GLY A 197 9.46 1.69 7.94
N HIS A 198 9.51 1.87 6.62
CA HIS A 198 8.37 1.62 5.73
C HIS A 198 7.97 0.15 5.57
N ALA A 199 8.83 -0.79 5.98
CA ALA A 199 8.61 -2.23 5.83
C ALA A 199 8.51 -2.99 7.18
N PRO A 200 7.52 -2.68 8.04
CA PRO A 200 7.37 -3.34 9.35
C PRO A 200 7.11 -4.85 9.23
N PHE A 201 6.66 -5.34 8.08
CA PHE A 201 6.53 -6.78 7.81
C PHE A 201 7.87 -7.52 7.70
N LEU A 202 8.98 -6.80 7.47
CA LEU A 202 10.33 -7.35 7.51
C LEU A 202 10.97 -7.15 8.89
N THR A 203 10.87 -5.94 9.44
CA THR A 203 11.67 -5.56 10.63
C THR A 203 10.96 -5.82 11.96
N LYS A 204 9.62 -5.79 11.96
CA LYS A 204 8.76 -6.00 13.15
C LYS A 204 7.62 -7.00 12.89
N PRO A 205 7.86 -8.17 12.26
CA PRO A 205 6.79 -9.08 11.84
C PRO A 205 5.91 -9.58 12.98
N ASN A 206 6.49 -9.79 14.18
CA ASN A 206 5.71 -10.23 15.35
C ASN A 206 4.76 -9.14 15.86
N GLU A 207 5.24 -7.90 15.93
CA GLU A 207 4.45 -6.75 16.35
C GLU A 207 3.33 -6.45 15.36
N LEU A 208 3.64 -6.50 14.06
CA LEU A 208 2.63 -6.40 13.00
C LEU A 208 1.58 -7.52 13.11
N ALA A 209 2.02 -8.76 13.34
CA ALA A 209 1.09 -9.88 13.49
C ALA A 209 0.20 -9.74 14.74
N GLU A 210 0.71 -9.18 15.84
CA GLU A 210 -0.07 -8.85 17.03
C GLU A 210 -1.09 -7.74 16.76
N ALA A 211 -0.67 -6.67 16.07
CA ALA A 211 -1.54 -5.59 15.63
C ALA A 211 -2.71 -6.13 14.80
N LEU A 212 -2.43 -6.96 13.78
CA LEU A 212 -3.43 -7.56 12.90
C LEU A 212 -4.36 -8.55 13.63
N ARG A 213 -3.86 -9.30 14.62
CA ARG A 213 -4.69 -10.21 15.44
C ARG A 213 -5.64 -9.47 16.38
N SER A 214 -5.41 -8.18 16.61
CA SER A 214 -6.26 -7.35 17.48
C SER A 214 -7.50 -6.76 16.78
N LEU A 215 -7.74 -7.12 15.51
CA LEU A 215 -8.80 -6.63 14.62
C LEU A 215 -10.00 -7.59 14.49
#